data_AF-A0A9D9SU95-F1
#
_entry.id   AF-A0A9D9SU95-F1
#
_cell.length_a   1.000
_cell.length_b   1.000
_cell.length_c   1.000
_cell.angle_alpha   90.00
_cell.angle_beta   90.00
_cell.angle_gamma   90.00
#
_symmetry.space_group_name_H-M   'P 1'
#
loop_
_entity.id
_entity.type
_entity.pdbx_description
1 polymer ?
#
loop_
_entity_poly.entity_id
_entity_poly.type
_entity_poly.pdbx_seq_one_letter_code
_entity_poly.pdbx_strand_id
1 'polypeptide(L)'
;MWDKLNHAVGFAGLTLAACLACGRCNSGHLARLRDTMRPALLMLAFGALIEVLQSFVPERSAEWADLLADGIGVVLGALLARGLRRLAADR
;
A
#
# COMPACT_ATOMS: atom_id res chain seq x y z
N MET A 1 4.12 -4.79 -19.30
CA MET A 1 4.35 -3.44 -18.72
C MET A 1 3.07 -2.85 -18.13
N TRP A 2 1.92 -2.99 -18.81
CA TRP A 2 0.61 -2.58 -18.30
C TRP A 2 0.21 -3.28 -16.98
N ASP A 3 0.49 -4.58 -16.84
CA ASP A 3 0.14 -5.36 -15.65
C ASP A 3 0.84 -4.85 -14.37
N LYS A 4 2.15 -4.59 -14.47
CA LYS A 4 2.97 -4.01 -13.39
C LYS A 4 2.52 -2.61 -12.98
N LEU A 5 2.08 -1.81 -13.95
CA LEU A 5 1.52 -0.49 -13.64
C LEU A 5 0.19 -0.64 -12.87
N ASN A 6 -0.65 -1.62 -13.24
CA ASN A 6 -1.91 -1.89 -12.54
C ASN A 6 -1.66 -2.38 -11.10
N HIS A 7 -0.66 -3.23 -10.89
CA HIS A 7 -0.20 -3.62 -9.54
C HIS A 7 0.19 -2.38 -8.72
N ALA A 8 1.09 -1.55 -9.25
CA ALA A 8 1.53 -0.35 -8.54
C ALA A 8 0.38 0.63 -8.22
N VAL A 9 -0.50 0.89 -9.18
CA VAL A 9 -1.65 1.80 -8.99
C VAL A 9 -2.67 1.22 -8.02
N GLY A 10 -2.97 -0.09 -8.14
CA GLY A 10 -3.89 -0.80 -7.25
C GLY A 10 -3.42 -0.78 -5.80
N PHE A 11 -2.16 -1.13 -5.55
CA PHE A 11 -1.58 -1.11 -4.21
C PHE A 11 -1.40 0.29 -3.64
N ALA A 12 -1.16 1.30 -4.48
CA ALA A 12 -1.20 2.70 -4.06
C ALA A 12 -2.58 3.11 -3.56
N GLY A 13 -3.64 2.75 -4.30
CA GLY A 13 -5.02 3.03 -3.91
C GLY A 13 -5.42 2.33 -2.61
N LEU A 14 -5.13 1.03 -2.49
CA LEU A 14 -5.42 0.24 -1.29
C LEU A 14 -4.67 0.78 -0.06
N THR A 15 -3.37 1.08 -0.20
CA THR A 15 -2.57 1.61 0.91
C THR A 15 -3.03 3.00 1.32
N LEU A 16 -3.38 3.86 0.36
CA LEU A 16 -3.96 5.18 0.61
C LEU A 16 -5.25 5.05 1.43
N ALA A 17 -6.19 4.22 0.98
CA ALA A 17 -7.47 4.01 1.64
C ALA A 17 -7.29 3.46 3.06
N ALA A 18 -6.43 2.44 3.22
CA ALA A 18 -6.13 1.83 4.51
C ALA A 18 -5.51 2.85 5.48
N CYS A 19 -4.57 3.68 5.01
CA CYS A 19 -4.03 4.76 5.81
C CYS A 19 -5.14 5.75 6.19
N LEU A 20 -5.89 6.32 5.25
CA LEU A 20 -6.92 7.31 5.57
C LEU A 20 -7.98 6.79 6.55
N ALA A 21 -8.36 5.51 6.46
CA ALA A 21 -9.25 4.86 7.41
C ALA A 21 -8.68 4.79 8.84
N CYS A 22 -7.40 4.40 8.98
CA CYS A 22 -6.74 4.26 10.28
C CYS A 22 -6.28 5.59 10.91
N GLY A 23 -6.26 6.70 10.16
CA GLY A 23 -5.63 7.97 10.57
C GLY A 23 -6.43 8.89 11.48
N ARG A 24 -7.60 8.48 11.97
CA ARG A 24 -8.56 9.37 12.69
C ARG A 24 -8.42 9.37 14.22
N CYS A 25 -7.54 8.57 14.80
CA CYS A 25 -7.59 8.29 16.24
C CYS A 25 -6.43 8.85 17.08
N ASN A 26 -5.41 9.52 16.52
CA ASN A 26 -4.26 9.95 17.32
C ASN A 26 -3.49 11.18 16.78
N SER A 27 -3.16 12.12 17.68
CA SER A 27 -2.49 13.40 17.35
C SER A 27 -0.96 13.39 17.48
N GLY A 28 -0.35 12.31 17.99
CA GLY A 28 1.10 12.24 18.18
C GLY A 28 1.89 11.84 16.92
N HIS A 29 3.11 12.36 16.74
CA HIS A 29 4.00 12.03 15.61
C HIS A 29 4.28 10.52 15.50
N LEU A 30 4.60 9.87 16.62
CA LEU A 30 4.87 8.42 16.69
C LEU A 30 3.62 7.60 16.36
N ALA A 31 2.45 8.03 16.82
CA ALA A 31 1.19 7.39 16.49
C ALA A 31 0.86 7.53 14.99
N ARG A 32 1.11 8.70 14.38
CA ARG A 32 0.94 8.92 12.94
C ARG A 32 1.86 8.05 12.08
N LEU A 33 3.11 7.82 12.52
CA LEU A 33 4.03 6.87 11.88
C LEU A 33 3.48 5.45 11.98
N ARG A 34 3.09 5.00 13.19
CA ARG A 34 2.51 3.68 13.42
C ARG A 34 1.25 3.43 12.57
N ASP A 35 0.37 4.42 12.51
CA ASP A 35 -0.91 4.34 11.79
C ASP A 35 -0.73 4.42 10.25
N THR A 36 0.49 4.65 9.78
CA THR A 36 0.88 4.58 8.36
C THR A 36 1.68 3.31 8.07
N MET A 37 2.59 2.91 8.96
CA MET A 37 3.42 1.71 8.77
C MET A 37 2.64 0.42 8.90
N ARG A 38 1.68 0.32 9.83
CA ARG A 38 0.83 -0.87 9.98
C ARG A 38 0.07 -1.21 8.69
N PRO A 39 -0.74 -0.29 8.10
CA PRO A 39 -1.43 -0.59 6.86
C PRO A 39 -0.47 -0.83 5.69
N ALA A 40 0.64 -0.10 5.60
CA ALA A 40 1.65 -0.35 4.55
C ALA A 40 2.24 -1.77 4.63
N LEU A 41 2.61 -2.23 5.83
CA LEU A 41 3.15 -3.58 6.02
C LEU A 41 2.10 -4.67 5.71
N LEU A 42 0.84 -4.44 6.12
CA LEU A 42 -0.26 -5.34 5.80
C LEU A 42 -0.51 -5.42 4.29
N MET A 43 -0.43 -4.30 3.57
CA MET A 43 -0.59 -4.29 2.12
C MET A 43 0.60 -4.97 1.43
N LEU A 44 1.84 -4.79 1.89
CA LEU A 44 2.98 -5.51 1.35
C LEU A 44 2.85 -7.04 1.57
N ALA A 45 2.43 -7.45 2.77
CA ALA A 45 2.16 -8.86 3.06
C ALA A 45 1.02 -9.41 2.19
N PHE A 46 0.02 -8.58 1.89
CA PHE A 46 -1.10 -8.94 1.01
C PHE A 46 -0.64 -9.12 -0.44
N GLY A 47 0.25 -8.27 -0.96
CA GLY A 47 0.88 -8.44 -2.28
C GLY A 47 1.69 -9.73 -2.37
N ALA A 48 2.54 -9.99 -1.37
CA ALA A 48 3.28 -11.26 -1.28
C ALA A 48 2.36 -12.49 -1.22
N LEU A 49 1.23 -12.40 -0.51
CA LEU A 49 0.23 -13.47 -0.48
C LEU A 49 -0.40 -13.68 -1.86
N ILE A 50 -0.71 -12.62 -2.60
CA ILE A 50 -1.29 -12.72 -3.95
C ILE A 50 -0.32 -13.42 -4.91
N GLU A 51 0.98 -13.10 -4.87
CA GLU A 51 2.00 -13.79 -5.67
C GLU A 51 2.06 -15.29 -5.36
N VAL A 52 2.04 -15.64 -4.07
CA VAL A 52 2.00 -17.04 -3.64
C VAL A 52 0.73 -17.72 -4.18
N LEU A 53 -0.43 -17.08 -4.08
CA LEU A 53 -1.68 -17.62 -4.61
C LEU A 53 -1.67 -17.74 -6.14
N GLN A 54 -1.07 -16.78 -6.85
CA GLN A 54 -0.91 -16.82 -8.31
C GLN A 54 -0.07 -18.01 -8.75
N SER A 55 0.90 -18.45 -7.95
CA SER A 55 1.69 -19.66 -8.26
C SER A 55 0.86 -20.95 -8.33
N PHE A 56 -0.32 -20.97 -7.72
CA PHE A 56 -1.26 -22.10 -7.77
C PHE A 56 -2.31 -21.97 -8.89
N VAL A 57 -2.36 -20.84 -9.61
CA VAL A 57 -3.32 -20.60 -10.69
C VAL A 57 -2.69 -21.01 -12.02
N PRO A 58 -3.23 -22.01 -12.74
CA PRO A 58 -2.78 -22.36 -14.08
C PRO A 58 -2.88 -21.14 -15.01
N GLU A 59 -1.88 -20.95 -15.87
CA GLU A 59 -1.70 -19.77 -16.76
C GLU A 59 -1.20 -18.47 -16.10
N ARG A 60 -0.93 -18.46 -14.79
CA ARG A 60 -0.27 -17.33 -14.12
C ARG A 60 1.07 -17.76 -13.51
N SER A 61 2.08 -16.91 -13.68
CA SER A 61 3.39 -17.06 -13.04
C SER A 61 3.52 -16.05 -11.92
N ALA A 62 3.99 -16.50 -10.75
CA ALA A 62 4.45 -15.59 -9.71
C ALA A 62 5.72 -14.88 -10.19
N GLU A 63 5.70 -13.57 -10.23
CA GLU A 63 6.82 -12.75 -10.70
C GLU A 63 7.30 -11.83 -9.57
N TRP A 64 8.59 -11.90 -9.24
CA TRP A 64 9.21 -10.96 -8.30
C TRP A 64 9.04 -9.49 -8.72
N ALA A 65 8.85 -9.24 -10.02
CA ALA A 65 8.60 -7.91 -10.55
C ALA A 65 7.22 -7.35 -10.16
N ASP A 66 6.24 -8.21 -9.95
CA ASP A 66 4.89 -7.82 -9.55
C ASP A 66 4.86 -7.52 -8.04
N LEU A 67 5.58 -8.29 -7.23
CA LEU A 67 5.84 -7.94 -5.82
C LEU A 67 6.59 -6.60 -5.67
N LEU A 68 7.55 -6.31 -6.56
CA LEU A 68 8.23 -5.02 -6.58
C LEU A 68 7.27 -3.88 -6.94
N ALA A 69 6.37 -4.11 -7.91
CA ALA A 69 5.35 -3.14 -8.28
C ALA A 69 4.39 -2.86 -7.12
N ASP A 70 3.98 -3.89 -6.39
CA ASP A 70 3.17 -3.76 -5.17
C ASP A 70 3.89 -2.91 -4.12
N GLY A 71 5.17 -3.20 -3.87
CA GLY A 71 6.00 -2.45 -2.94
C GLY A 71 6.10 -0.96 -3.30
N ILE A 72 6.29 -0.64 -4.59
CA ILE A 72 6.27 0.74 -5.08
C ILE A 72 4.91 1.39 -4.84
N GLY A 73 3.82 0.69 -5.17
CA GLY A 73 2.46 1.14 -4.91
C GLY A 73 2.22 1.47 -3.44
N VAL A 74 2.60 0.55 -2.54
CA VAL A 74 2.49 0.73 -1.08
C VAL A 74 3.22 1.99 -0.62
N VAL A 75 4.46 2.20 -1.05
CA VAL A 75 5.24 3.39 -0.67
C VAL A 75 4.56 4.67 -1.16
N LEU A 76 4.11 4.70 -2.43
CA LEU A 76 3.42 5.86 -3.00
C LEU A 76 2.11 6.17 -2.29
N GLY A 77 1.29 5.16 -2.02
CA GLY A 77 0.02 5.31 -1.30
C GLY A 77 0.21 5.84 0.14
N ALA A 78 1.24 5.36 0.85
CA ALA A 78 1.58 5.84 2.18
C ALA A 78 2.07 7.30 2.19
N LEU A 79 2.92 7.68 1.24
CA LEU A 79 3.39 9.06 1.08
C LEU A 79 2.23 10.01 0.76
N LEU A 80 1.34 9.62 -0.15
CA LEU A 80 0.17 10.41 -0.52
C LEU A 80 -0.78 10.59 0.68
N ALA A 81 -1.05 9.52 1.44
CA ALA A 81 -1.86 9.61 2.65
C ALA A 81 -1.26 10.57 3.68
N ARG A 82 0.07 10.54 3.85
CA ARG A 82 0.78 11.48 4.74
C ARG A 82 0.67 12.92 4.26
N GLY A 83 0.76 13.17 2.95
CA GLY A 83 0.57 14.50 2.35
C GLY A 83 -0.86 15.02 2.55
N LEU A 84 -1.87 14.22 2.24
CA LEU A 84 -3.29 14.59 2.39
C LEU A 84 -3.64 14.90 3.85
N ARG A 85 -3.16 14.09 4.81
CA ARG A 85 -3.37 14.34 6.24
C ARG A 85 -2.65 15.58 6.77
N ARG A 86 -1.57 16.04 6.11
CA ARG A 86 -0.91 17.32 6.44
C ARG A 86 -1.76 18.49 5.95
N LEU A 87 -2.15 18.46 4.67
CA LEU A 87 -3.03 19.48 4.09
C LEU A 87 -4.37 19.61 4.82
N ALA A 88 -4.92 18.51 5.33
CA ALA A 88 -6.14 18.53 6.13
C ALA A 88 -5.96 19.03 7.57
N ALA A 89 -4.74 18.96 8.12
CA ALA A 89 -4.43 19.48 9.46
C ALA A 89 -4.04 20.97 9.45
N ASP A 90 -3.63 21.49 8.29
CA ASP A 90 -3.28 22.90 8.08
C ASP A 90 -4.51 23.79 7.75
N ARG A 91 -5.72 23.20 7.70
CA ARG A 91 -7.01 23.89 7.51
C ARG A 91 -7.76 24.00 8.83
#